data_AF-A0A7K8SQA1-F1
#
_entry.id   AF-A0A7K8SQA1-F1
#
_cell.length_a   1.000
_cell.length_b   1.000
_cell.length_c   1.000
_cell.angle_alpha   90.00
_cell.angle_beta   90.00
_cell.angle_gamma   90.00
#
_symmetry.space_group_name_H-M   'P 1'
#
loop_
_entity.id
_entity.type
_entity.pdbx_description
1 polymer ?
#
loop_
_entity_poly.entity_id
_entity_poly.type
_entity_poly.pdbx_seq_one_letter_code
_entity_poly.pdbx_strand_id
1 'polypeptide(L)'
;CHYKAVIFEASGVLLPSPYKTAADWEAQNCIPAGTIQQAILSGGENSPTLKYTRGELTTVEFLQELGQQCFEIANVCVPVDSFLSDLIRNEMIKQLPVMAEAAQCIRAEGLKTALLSDNFCLQNGESFLPLDRKHFNVMIEYYQEGMCKPDHRIYKLCLERLGVQPQESIFLDNSSQNLKAAAQLGIKTVKVDDPEAALKELETCLGFPLRGFVPYTRSVRQSTEIPKDHLQKYLENVLCDHATGPLVLRQFGHGQSTQTYYVKFGERSLVLKKEPSDSPHPSGPAVRREYRLLKALSEAGVPVPAVLALCEDRSTLGTPFYLMEHCAGRVYSDISLPTLQPRQRRAVYAAMSEVLCKIHSVDLGAAKLEDLREHGNYIQQQVETWTKQYRAMETHVIPAMERLIMWLPLHFPESQKMTVVHGDFRMDNLVFHPDRPEVLAVLGWKLSTLGDPISDLANNCMAYFLPPHFSALRGLRKRDLGHLGVPTAEEYSQMYCDHMGVEHPKNWNFYMAFAFFRLAAMLQGLYKRSLAGEEPDATGCESSPEDAEFVADLAWEFAIKEGFRVFDSLPTTKPLARCYSTWAR
;
A
#
# COMPACT_ATOMS: atom_id res chain seq x y z
N CYS A 1 -9.32 21.69 -3.34
CA CYS A 1 -10.21 21.12 -4.37
C CYS A 1 -11.57 20.83 -3.74
N HIS A 2 -12.68 21.28 -4.33
CA HIS A 2 -14.04 20.95 -3.83
C HIS A 2 -14.59 19.63 -4.42
N TYR A 3 -13.96 19.13 -5.50
CA TYR A 3 -14.29 17.84 -6.08
C TYR A 3 -13.75 16.69 -5.23
N LYS A 4 -14.57 15.65 -5.09
CA LYS A 4 -14.26 14.40 -4.37
C LYS A 4 -14.12 13.20 -5.33
N ALA A 5 -14.62 13.30 -6.56
CA ALA A 5 -14.54 12.21 -7.52
C ALA A 5 -14.32 12.64 -8.98
N VAL A 6 -13.68 11.74 -9.75
CA VAL A 6 -13.54 11.86 -11.21
C VAL A 6 -14.05 10.57 -11.87
N ILE A 7 -15.00 10.71 -12.78
CA ILE A 7 -15.65 9.62 -13.51
C ILE A 7 -15.08 9.63 -14.93
N PHE A 8 -14.50 8.51 -15.33
CA PHE A 8 -13.95 8.32 -16.65
C PHE A 8 -14.89 7.48 -17.50
N GLU A 9 -15.09 7.91 -18.73
CA GLU A 9 -15.48 7.00 -19.78
C GLU A 9 -14.32 6.07 -20.15
N ALA A 10 -14.60 4.82 -20.50
CA ALA A 10 -13.58 3.90 -21.00
C ALA A 10 -13.17 4.26 -22.44
N SER A 11 -14.14 4.30 -23.35
CA SER A 11 -13.91 4.48 -24.79
C SER A 11 -13.62 5.93 -25.16
N GLY A 12 -12.50 6.18 -25.84
CA GLY A 12 -12.11 7.52 -26.28
C GLY A 12 -11.53 8.43 -25.19
N VAL A 13 -11.43 7.96 -23.95
CA VAL A 13 -10.77 8.67 -22.85
C VAL A 13 -9.60 7.86 -22.29
N LEU A 14 -9.83 6.63 -21.82
CA LEU A 14 -8.78 5.74 -21.32
C LEU A 14 -8.31 4.73 -22.37
N LEU A 15 -9.19 4.38 -23.30
CA LEU A 15 -8.93 3.53 -24.45
C LEU A 15 -9.05 4.37 -25.73
N PRO A 16 -8.38 3.97 -26.83
CA PRO A 16 -8.58 4.58 -28.13
C PRO A 16 -10.07 4.60 -28.53
N SER A 17 -10.48 5.64 -29.24
CA SER A 17 -11.84 5.68 -29.79
C SER A 17 -11.98 4.66 -30.92
N PRO A 18 -12.98 3.76 -30.87
CA PRO A 18 -13.15 2.74 -31.91
C PRO A 18 -13.40 3.34 -33.30
N TYR A 19 -13.91 4.58 -33.37
CA TYR A 19 -14.17 5.27 -34.63
C TYR A 19 -12.90 5.66 -35.40
N LYS A 20 -11.84 6.03 -34.68
CA LYS A 20 -10.56 6.36 -35.33
C LYS A 20 -9.91 5.10 -35.90
N THR A 21 -9.92 4.02 -35.12
CA THR A 21 -9.45 2.70 -35.56
C THR A 21 -10.27 2.16 -36.75
N ALA A 22 -11.59 2.38 -36.75
CA ALA A 22 -12.46 2.02 -37.85
C ALA A 22 -12.05 2.71 -39.16
N ALA A 23 -11.77 4.01 -39.14
CA ALA A 23 -11.35 4.74 -40.35
C ALA A 23 -10.03 4.21 -40.94
N ASP A 24 -9.04 3.92 -40.10
CA ASP A 24 -7.75 3.34 -40.54
C ASP A 24 -7.94 1.92 -41.11
N TRP A 25 -8.79 1.12 -40.47
CA TRP A 25 -9.10 -0.24 -40.91
C TRP A 25 -9.90 -0.26 -42.22
N GLU A 26 -10.87 0.64 -42.39
CA GLU A 26 -11.64 0.82 -43.63
C GLU A 26 -10.70 1.13 -44.79
N ALA A 27 -9.75 2.05 -44.59
CA ALA A 27 -8.75 2.40 -45.61
C ALA A 27 -7.85 1.20 -45.98
N GLN A 28 -7.44 0.39 -44.99
CA GLN A 28 -6.62 -0.81 -45.23
C GLN A 28 -7.37 -1.93 -45.96
N ASN A 29 -8.68 -2.05 -45.75
CA ASN A 29 -9.52 -3.13 -46.29
C ASN A 29 -10.36 -2.68 -47.51
N CYS A 30 -10.08 -1.50 -48.07
CA CYS A 30 -10.80 -0.94 -49.21
C CYS A 30 -12.31 -0.79 -48.97
N ILE A 31 -12.72 -0.51 -47.73
CA ILE A 31 -14.10 -0.19 -47.37
C ILE A 31 -14.31 1.32 -47.49
N PRO A 32 -15.46 1.81 -48.01
CA PRO A 32 -15.77 3.23 -48.04
C PRO A 32 -15.65 3.88 -46.66
N ALA A 33 -14.99 5.04 -46.59
CA ALA A 33 -14.73 5.73 -45.34
C ALA A 33 -16.02 6.11 -44.59
N GLY A 34 -16.06 5.84 -43.29
CA GLY A 34 -17.18 6.12 -42.40
C GLY A 34 -18.28 5.06 -42.38
N THR A 35 -18.12 3.94 -43.11
CA THR A 35 -19.11 2.86 -43.18
C THR A 35 -19.41 2.26 -41.81
N ILE A 36 -18.38 1.86 -41.07
CA ILE A 36 -18.49 1.23 -39.76
C ILE A 36 -19.05 2.24 -38.75
N GLN A 37 -18.57 3.48 -38.77
CA GLN A 37 -19.10 4.53 -37.90
C GLN A 37 -20.58 4.79 -38.17
N GLN A 38 -20.98 4.90 -39.44
CA GLN A 38 -22.38 5.06 -39.82
C GLN A 38 -23.21 3.85 -39.41
N ALA A 39 -22.73 2.62 -39.61
CA ALA A 39 -23.43 1.41 -39.20
C ALA A 39 -23.65 1.39 -37.68
N ILE A 40 -22.61 1.67 -36.90
CA ILE A 40 -22.68 1.73 -35.43
C ILE A 40 -23.70 2.76 -34.93
N LEU A 41 -23.79 3.93 -35.60
CA LEU A 41 -24.68 5.03 -35.23
C LEU A 41 -26.09 4.91 -35.83
N SER A 42 -26.27 4.09 -36.86
CA SER A 42 -27.54 3.94 -37.57
C SER A 42 -28.55 3.15 -36.75
N GLY A 43 -29.81 3.62 -36.76
CA GLY A 43 -30.92 2.96 -36.06
C GLY A 43 -31.28 3.56 -34.70
N GLY A 44 -30.59 4.60 -34.22
CA GLY A 44 -30.95 5.28 -32.97
C GLY A 44 -30.99 4.30 -31.79
N GLU A 45 -32.11 4.28 -31.04
CA GLU A 45 -32.33 3.33 -29.92
C GLU A 45 -32.30 1.84 -30.32
N ASN A 46 -32.50 1.53 -31.61
CA ASN A 46 -32.50 0.18 -32.17
C ASN A 46 -31.22 -0.16 -32.93
N SER A 47 -30.15 0.64 -32.77
CA SER A 47 -28.85 0.31 -33.36
C SER A 47 -28.34 -1.04 -32.83
N PRO A 48 -27.69 -1.88 -33.68
CA PRO A 48 -27.15 -3.18 -33.25
C PRO A 48 -26.22 -3.05 -32.05
N THR A 49 -25.44 -1.98 -32.01
CA THR A 49 -24.53 -1.65 -30.91
C THR A 49 -25.25 -1.46 -29.59
N LEU A 50 -26.36 -0.69 -29.56
CA LEU A 50 -27.11 -0.47 -28.32
C LEU A 50 -27.85 -1.72 -27.86
N LYS A 51 -28.46 -2.48 -28.79
CA LYS A 51 -29.09 -3.76 -28.45
C LYS A 51 -28.07 -4.74 -27.85
N TYR A 52 -26.89 -4.85 -28.46
CA TYR A 52 -25.81 -5.67 -27.95
C TYR A 52 -25.33 -5.19 -26.56
N THR A 53 -25.15 -3.88 -26.38
CA THR A 53 -24.72 -3.27 -25.11
C THR A 53 -25.74 -3.49 -23.98
N ARG A 54 -27.03 -3.57 -24.31
CA ARG A 54 -28.13 -3.89 -23.37
C ARG A 54 -28.29 -5.39 -23.10
N GLY A 55 -27.51 -6.24 -23.77
CA GLY A 55 -27.61 -7.70 -23.67
C GLY A 55 -28.79 -8.29 -24.44
N GLU A 56 -29.39 -7.54 -25.37
CA GLU A 56 -30.51 -8.00 -26.20
C GLU A 56 -30.07 -8.88 -27.38
N LEU A 57 -28.78 -8.80 -27.77
CA LEU A 57 -28.17 -9.62 -28.83
C LEU A 57 -27.00 -10.44 -28.29
N THR A 58 -26.83 -11.65 -28.81
CA THR A 58 -25.58 -12.42 -28.68
C THR A 58 -24.48 -11.84 -29.58
N THR A 59 -23.22 -12.18 -29.33
CA THR A 59 -22.09 -11.72 -30.16
C THR A 59 -22.24 -12.13 -31.63
N VAL A 60 -22.82 -13.31 -31.90
CA VAL A 60 -23.05 -13.80 -33.26
C VAL A 60 -24.14 -12.97 -33.96
N GLU A 61 -25.25 -12.71 -33.26
CA GLU A 61 -26.35 -11.89 -33.79
C GLU A 61 -25.92 -10.44 -34.02
N PHE A 62 -25.13 -9.88 -33.10
CA PHE A 62 -24.56 -8.54 -33.25
C PHE A 62 -23.66 -8.44 -34.49
N LEU A 63 -22.75 -9.40 -34.69
CA LEU A 63 -21.89 -9.44 -35.87
C LEU A 63 -22.71 -9.55 -37.17
N GLN A 64 -23.78 -10.33 -37.17
CA GLN A 64 -24.67 -10.44 -38.33
C GLN A 64 -25.42 -9.13 -38.60
N GLU A 65 -26.05 -8.52 -37.59
CA GLU A 65 -26.78 -7.26 -37.75
C GLU A 65 -25.84 -6.12 -38.17
N LEU A 66 -24.64 -6.02 -37.58
CA LEU A 66 -23.65 -5.00 -37.92
C LEU A 66 -23.12 -5.19 -39.34
N GLY A 67 -22.80 -6.43 -39.74
CA GLY A 67 -22.33 -6.74 -41.09
C GLY A 67 -23.38 -6.43 -42.16
N GLN A 68 -24.65 -6.73 -41.87
CA GLN A 68 -25.78 -6.39 -42.75
C GLN A 68 -25.93 -4.88 -42.93
N GLN A 69 -25.84 -4.10 -41.86
CA GLN A 69 -25.90 -2.64 -41.94
C GLN A 69 -24.71 -2.04 -42.71
N CYS A 70 -23.50 -2.57 -42.48
CA CYS A 70 -22.33 -2.14 -43.25
C CYS A 70 -22.51 -2.42 -44.74
N PHE A 71 -23.09 -3.58 -45.10
CA PHE A 71 -23.42 -3.92 -46.48
C PHE A 71 -24.45 -2.96 -47.09
N GLU A 72 -25.50 -2.59 -46.34
CA GLU A 72 -26.51 -1.64 -46.80
C GLU A 72 -25.94 -0.23 -47.05
N ILE A 73 -24.97 0.19 -46.24
CA ILE A 73 -24.32 1.51 -46.36
C ILE A 73 -23.31 1.55 -47.51
N ALA A 74 -22.44 0.54 -47.59
CA ALA A 74 -21.28 0.56 -48.47
C ALA A 74 -21.45 -0.25 -49.75
N ASN A 75 -22.52 -1.05 -49.85
CA ASN A 75 -22.78 -2.01 -50.93
C ASN A 75 -21.60 -3.00 -51.16
N VAL A 76 -20.84 -3.28 -50.10
CA VAL A 76 -19.75 -4.25 -50.07
C VAL A 76 -19.83 -5.07 -48.79
N CYS A 77 -19.45 -6.34 -48.85
CA CYS A 77 -19.42 -7.19 -47.67
C CYS A 77 -18.26 -6.76 -46.77
N VAL A 78 -18.58 -6.33 -45.54
CA VAL A 78 -17.58 -5.90 -44.56
C VAL A 78 -17.31 -7.06 -43.59
N PRO A 79 -16.05 -7.55 -43.47
CA PRO A 79 -15.68 -8.59 -42.52
C PRO A 79 -15.58 -8.01 -41.09
N VAL A 80 -16.75 -7.78 -40.49
CA VAL A 80 -16.90 -7.14 -39.17
C VAL A 80 -16.29 -7.96 -38.02
N ASP A 81 -16.20 -9.29 -38.19
CA ASP A 81 -15.51 -10.20 -37.26
C ASP A 81 -13.99 -9.98 -37.26
N SER A 82 -13.40 -9.77 -38.44
CA SER A 82 -11.99 -9.40 -38.57
C SER A 82 -11.74 -8.02 -37.97
N PHE A 83 -12.61 -7.04 -38.25
CA PHE A 83 -12.51 -5.70 -37.66
C PHE A 83 -12.53 -5.75 -36.13
N LEU A 84 -13.50 -6.45 -35.50
CA LEU A 84 -13.55 -6.56 -34.04
C LEU A 84 -12.33 -7.31 -33.49
N SER A 85 -11.86 -8.34 -34.18
CA SER A 85 -10.66 -9.08 -33.77
C SER A 85 -9.41 -8.20 -33.80
N ASP A 86 -9.24 -7.37 -34.82
CA ASP A 86 -8.14 -6.43 -34.96
C ASP A 86 -8.23 -5.28 -33.95
N LEU A 87 -9.43 -4.75 -33.73
CA LEU A 87 -9.72 -3.72 -32.73
C LEU A 87 -9.33 -4.20 -31.33
N ILE A 88 -9.74 -5.41 -30.95
CA ILE A 88 -9.41 -6.01 -29.64
C ILE A 88 -7.91 -6.31 -29.54
N ARG A 89 -7.31 -6.93 -30.57
CA ARG A 89 -5.93 -7.44 -30.53
C ARG A 89 -4.86 -6.33 -30.63
N ASN A 90 -5.09 -5.29 -31.41
CA ASN A 90 -4.03 -4.35 -31.77
C ASN A 90 -4.14 -2.98 -31.05
N GLU A 91 -5.36 -2.60 -30.68
CA GLU A 91 -5.69 -1.22 -30.28
C GLU A 91 -6.30 -1.15 -28.88
N MET A 92 -7.34 -1.94 -28.58
CA MET A 92 -7.97 -1.87 -27.26
C MET A 92 -7.04 -2.34 -26.13
N ILE A 93 -6.02 -3.17 -26.41
CA ILE A 93 -4.97 -3.52 -25.42
C ILE A 93 -4.15 -2.30 -24.99
N LYS A 94 -4.04 -1.26 -25.82
CA LYS A 94 -3.17 -0.10 -25.55
C LYS A 94 -3.97 1.03 -24.90
N GLN A 95 -3.87 1.11 -23.57
CA GLN A 95 -4.37 2.27 -22.83
C GLN A 95 -3.75 3.57 -23.36
N LEU A 96 -4.50 4.67 -23.35
CA LEU A 96 -3.98 6.01 -23.55
C LEU A 96 -3.11 6.38 -22.33
N PRO A 97 -1.76 6.33 -22.42
CA PRO A 97 -0.90 6.30 -21.23
C PRO A 97 -1.07 7.55 -20.35
N VAL A 98 -1.26 8.70 -21.00
CA VAL A 98 -1.41 10.01 -20.38
C VAL A 98 -2.70 10.09 -19.54
N MET A 99 -3.80 9.47 -19.99
CA MET A 99 -5.07 9.45 -19.26
C MET A 99 -5.07 8.38 -18.15
N ALA A 100 -4.42 7.24 -18.39
CA ALA A 100 -4.21 6.23 -17.36
C ALA A 100 -3.36 6.78 -16.20
N GLU A 101 -2.28 7.52 -16.51
CA GLU A 101 -1.45 8.21 -15.52
C GLU A 101 -2.25 9.26 -14.74
N ALA A 102 -3.13 10.02 -15.41
CA ALA A 102 -3.98 10.99 -14.74
C ALA A 102 -4.93 10.33 -13.73
N ALA A 103 -5.55 9.19 -14.08
CA ALA A 103 -6.37 8.41 -13.14
C ALA A 103 -5.56 7.96 -11.91
N GLN A 104 -4.29 7.59 -12.09
CA GLN A 104 -3.37 7.24 -11.01
C GLN A 104 -3.02 8.45 -10.12
N CYS A 105 -2.76 9.62 -10.71
CA CYS A 105 -2.53 10.86 -9.97
C CYS A 105 -3.74 11.23 -9.11
N ILE A 106 -4.95 11.21 -9.70
CA ILE A 106 -6.21 11.54 -9.00
C ILE A 106 -6.43 10.63 -7.80
N ARG A 107 -6.21 9.33 -7.99
CA ARG A 107 -6.22 8.32 -6.92
C ARG A 107 -5.28 8.65 -5.78
N ALA A 108 -4.05 9.01 -6.11
CA ALA A 108 -3.03 9.27 -5.12
C ALA A 108 -3.25 10.57 -4.33
N GLU A 109 -3.95 11.55 -4.91
CA GLU A 109 -4.45 12.71 -4.17
C GLU A 109 -5.63 12.40 -3.23
N GLY A 110 -6.13 11.15 -3.24
CA GLY A 110 -7.21 10.68 -2.37
C GLY A 110 -8.60 10.90 -2.93
N LEU A 111 -8.74 11.32 -4.19
CA LEU A 111 -10.05 11.41 -4.84
C LEU A 111 -10.54 10.03 -5.25
N LYS A 112 -11.85 9.84 -5.22
CA LYS A 112 -12.47 8.63 -5.77
C LYS A 112 -12.45 8.71 -7.29
N THR A 113 -12.26 7.58 -7.94
CA THR A 113 -12.42 7.47 -9.40
C THR A 113 -13.40 6.37 -9.76
N ALA A 114 -14.16 6.59 -10.81
CA ALA A 114 -15.04 5.59 -11.39
C ALA A 114 -14.77 5.40 -12.88
N LEU A 115 -15.12 4.22 -13.37
CA LEU A 115 -15.11 3.88 -14.79
C LEU A 115 -16.52 3.53 -15.24
N LEU A 116 -17.00 4.21 -16.27
CA LEU A 116 -18.18 3.80 -17.03
C LEU A 116 -17.66 3.15 -18.32
N SER A 117 -18.11 1.92 -18.61
CA SER A 117 -17.60 1.14 -19.75
C SER A 117 -18.72 0.64 -20.65
N ASP A 118 -18.63 0.98 -21.93
CA ASP A 118 -19.39 0.40 -23.05
C ASP A 118 -18.74 -0.82 -23.70
N ASN A 119 -17.58 -1.28 -23.21
CA ASN A 119 -16.81 -2.32 -23.89
C ASN A 119 -17.58 -3.62 -24.16
N PHE A 120 -17.25 -4.23 -25.31
CA PHE A 120 -17.80 -5.48 -25.82
C PHE A 120 -17.55 -6.68 -24.88
N CYS A 121 -18.48 -7.62 -24.88
CA CYS A 121 -18.35 -8.90 -24.20
C CYS A 121 -17.60 -9.90 -25.10
N LEU A 122 -16.62 -10.60 -24.56
CA LEU A 122 -15.97 -11.70 -25.30
C LEU A 122 -16.95 -12.87 -25.46
N GLN A 123 -16.71 -13.73 -26.46
CA GLN A 123 -17.56 -14.90 -26.74
C GLN A 123 -17.74 -15.85 -25.53
N ASN A 124 -16.88 -15.77 -24.52
CA ASN A 124 -16.93 -16.56 -23.29
C ASN A 124 -17.73 -15.90 -22.14
N GLY A 125 -18.33 -14.72 -22.35
CA GLY A 125 -19.05 -13.99 -21.31
C GLY A 125 -18.17 -13.12 -20.40
N GLU A 126 -16.85 -13.05 -20.63
CA GLU A 126 -15.95 -12.19 -19.87
C GLU A 126 -15.85 -10.79 -20.48
N SER A 127 -15.87 -9.77 -19.62
CA SER A 127 -15.63 -8.37 -20.01
C SER A 127 -14.16 -8.18 -20.41
N PHE A 128 -13.92 -7.68 -21.63
CA PHE A 128 -12.58 -7.26 -22.04
C PHE A 128 -12.33 -5.82 -21.58
N LEU A 129 -11.69 -5.68 -20.42
CA LEU A 129 -11.25 -4.41 -19.88
C LEU A 129 -9.73 -4.45 -19.62
N PRO A 130 -8.90 -3.96 -20.56
CA PRO A 130 -7.44 -3.94 -20.42
C PRO A 130 -6.99 -2.78 -19.52
N LEU A 131 -7.75 -2.50 -18.45
CA LEU A 131 -7.48 -1.48 -17.44
C LEU A 131 -7.29 -2.15 -16.08
N ASP A 132 -6.32 -1.65 -15.32
CA ASP A 132 -6.10 -2.17 -13.98
C ASP A 132 -7.21 -1.68 -13.04
N ARG A 133 -8.06 -2.62 -12.62
CA ARG A 133 -9.22 -2.37 -11.75
C ARG A 133 -8.84 -1.67 -10.44
N LYS A 134 -7.59 -1.80 -9.97
CA LYS A 134 -7.13 -1.15 -8.74
C LYS A 134 -7.17 0.37 -8.80
N HIS A 135 -7.22 0.95 -10.00
CA HIS A 135 -7.28 2.39 -10.20
C HIS A 135 -8.70 2.95 -10.16
N PHE A 136 -9.75 2.14 -9.94
CA PHE A 136 -11.14 2.56 -9.88
C PHE A 136 -11.87 1.99 -8.66
N ASN A 137 -12.67 2.81 -7.97
CA ASN A 137 -13.44 2.44 -6.77
C ASN A 137 -14.71 1.76 -7.21
N VAL A 138 -15.25 2.26 -8.31
CA VAL A 138 -16.51 1.88 -8.89
C VAL A 138 -16.23 1.66 -10.37
N MET A 139 -16.61 0.49 -10.85
CA MET A 139 -16.71 0.25 -12.28
C MET A 139 -18.15 -0.13 -12.56
N ILE A 140 -18.73 0.47 -13.60
CA ILE A 140 -20.06 0.15 -14.08
C ILE A 140 -19.92 -0.30 -15.53
N GLU A 141 -20.24 -1.56 -15.77
CA GLU A 141 -20.29 -2.18 -17.09
C GLU A 141 -21.76 -2.28 -17.52
N TYR A 142 -22.10 -1.71 -18.69
CA TYR A 142 -23.51 -1.52 -19.10
C TYR A 142 -24.29 -2.82 -19.23
N TYR A 143 -23.64 -3.90 -19.68
CA TYR A 143 -24.24 -5.22 -19.79
C TYR A 143 -24.76 -5.77 -18.45
N GLN A 144 -24.09 -5.50 -17.33
CA GLN A 144 -24.51 -6.01 -16.02
C GLN A 144 -25.74 -5.28 -15.47
N GLU A 145 -25.92 -4.01 -15.84
CA GLU A 145 -26.93 -3.14 -15.23
C GLU A 145 -28.13 -2.86 -16.16
N GLY A 146 -28.07 -3.28 -17.44
CA GLY A 146 -29.14 -3.08 -18.43
C GLY A 146 -29.42 -1.61 -18.76
N MET A 147 -28.45 -0.72 -18.52
CA MET A 147 -28.57 0.73 -18.71
C MET A 147 -27.32 1.25 -19.43
N CYS A 148 -27.50 2.19 -20.37
CA CYS A 148 -26.41 2.82 -21.11
C CYS A 148 -26.51 4.35 -21.07
N LYS A 149 -25.38 5.04 -21.26
CA LYS A 149 -25.40 6.50 -21.52
C LYS A 149 -26.25 6.77 -22.77
N PRO A 150 -26.96 7.91 -22.86
CA PRO A 150 -26.96 9.04 -21.93
C PRO A 150 -28.02 8.95 -20.81
N ASP A 151 -28.57 7.78 -20.47
CA ASP A 151 -29.61 7.66 -19.45
C ASP A 151 -29.15 8.20 -18.08
N HIS A 152 -29.90 9.12 -17.47
CA HIS A 152 -29.59 9.72 -16.18
C HIS A 152 -29.42 8.71 -15.04
N ARG A 153 -30.07 7.55 -15.13
CA ARG A 153 -29.99 6.49 -14.09
C ARG A 153 -28.57 5.98 -13.90
N ILE A 154 -27.76 5.94 -14.97
CA ILE A 154 -26.41 5.40 -14.87
C ILE A 154 -25.46 6.30 -14.09
N TYR A 155 -25.57 7.61 -14.30
CA TYR A 155 -24.78 8.59 -13.56
C TYR A 155 -25.19 8.62 -12.09
N LYS A 156 -26.50 8.51 -11.80
CA LYS A 156 -27.00 8.40 -10.42
C LYS A 156 -26.46 7.16 -9.71
N LEU A 157 -26.50 6.00 -10.36
CA LEU A 157 -25.93 4.76 -9.84
C LEU A 157 -24.42 4.90 -9.56
N CYS A 158 -23.68 5.54 -10.47
CA CYS A 158 -22.25 5.81 -10.29
C CYS A 158 -21.99 6.69 -9.06
N LEU A 159 -22.73 7.79 -8.92
CA LEU A 159 -22.62 8.71 -7.79
C LEU A 159 -22.99 8.05 -6.46
N GLU A 160 -24.03 7.21 -6.45
CA GLU A 160 -24.45 6.44 -5.28
C GLU A 160 -23.37 5.46 -4.84
N ARG A 161 -22.83 4.65 -5.77
CA ARG A 161 -21.72 3.71 -5.49
C ARG A 161 -20.44 4.45 -5.05
N LEU A 162 -20.20 5.64 -5.60
CA LEU A 162 -19.10 6.49 -5.17
C LEU A 162 -19.37 7.15 -3.81
N GLY A 163 -20.62 7.31 -3.40
CA GLY A 163 -21.01 8.06 -2.20
C GLY A 163 -20.60 9.53 -2.27
N VAL A 164 -20.90 10.20 -3.39
CA VAL A 164 -20.59 11.64 -3.63
C VAL A 164 -21.80 12.36 -4.24
N GLN A 165 -21.89 13.68 -4.03
CA GLN A 165 -22.90 14.50 -4.68
C GLN A 165 -22.50 14.84 -6.13
N PRO A 166 -23.46 15.11 -7.04
CA PRO A 166 -23.16 15.47 -8.43
C PRO A 166 -22.16 16.64 -8.56
N GLN A 167 -22.33 17.68 -7.73
CA GLN A 167 -21.50 18.89 -7.75
C GLN A 167 -20.07 18.65 -7.26
N GLU A 168 -19.82 17.52 -6.62
CA GLU A 168 -18.50 17.10 -6.13
C GLU A 168 -17.77 16.19 -7.14
N SER A 169 -18.33 16.01 -8.34
CA SER A 169 -17.81 15.08 -9.35
C SER A 169 -17.50 15.74 -10.69
N ILE A 170 -16.49 15.22 -11.38
CA ILE A 170 -16.14 15.57 -12.75
C ILE A 170 -16.34 14.34 -13.65
N PHE A 171 -16.97 14.48 -14.82
CA PHE A 171 -17.14 13.43 -15.82
C PHE A 171 -16.38 13.75 -17.11
N LEU A 172 -15.57 12.79 -17.57
CA LEU A 172 -14.81 12.83 -18.82
C LEU A 172 -15.43 11.90 -19.86
N ASP A 173 -15.76 12.44 -21.03
CA ASP A 173 -16.30 11.69 -22.18
C ASP A 173 -15.95 12.46 -23.48
N ASN A 174 -15.85 11.75 -24.61
CA ASN A 174 -15.69 12.35 -25.93
C ASN A 174 -17.05 12.70 -26.58
N SER A 175 -18.16 12.16 -26.09
CA SER A 175 -19.52 12.37 -26.58
C SER A 175 -20.20 13.56 -25.92
N SER A 176 -20.47 14.61 -26.70
CA SER A 176 -21.21 15.79 -26.24
C SER A 176 -22.61 15.49 -25.71
N GLN A 177 -23.27 14.43 -26.21
CA GLN A 177 -24.60 14.04 -25.74
C GLN A 177 -24.54 13.46 -24.32
N ASN A 178 -23.53 12.63 -24.03
CA ASN A 178 -23.32 12.06 -22.70
C ASN A 178 -22.97 13.16 -21.69
N LEU A 179 -22.09 14.08 -22.07
CA LEU A 179 -21.73 15.23 -21.23
C LEU A 179 -22.94 16.12 -20.94
N LYS A 180 -23.82 16.35 -21.92
CA LYS A 180 -25.03 17.14 -21.70
C LYS A 180 -25.95 16.51 -20.66
N ALA A 181 -26.13 15.19 -20.70
CA ALA A 181 -26.92 14.44 -19.73
C ALA A 181 -26.30 14.46 -18.32
N ALA A 182 -24.99 14.29 -18.20
CA ALA A 182 -24.27 14.42 -16.93
C ALA A 182 -24.39 15.83 -16.34
N ALA A 183 -24.24 16.87 -17.18
CA ALA A 183 -24.35 18.26 -16.75
C ALA A 183 -25.76 18.62 -16.24
N GLN A 184 -26.82 18.02 -16.80
CA GLN A 184 -28.21 18.19 -16.30
C GLN A 184 -28.40 17.68 -14.86
N LEU A 185 -27.54 16.77 -14.40
CA LEU A 185 -27.52 16.30 -13.02
C LEU A 185 -26.65 17.16 -12.09
N GLY A 186 -25.97 18.17 -12.62
CA GLY A 186 -25.05 19.03 -11.86
C GLY A 186 -23.61 18.52 -11.79
N ILE A 187 -23.25 17.53 -12.61
CA ILE A 187 -21.88 17.02 -12.72
C ILE A 187 -21.04 17.99 -13.57
N LYS A 188 -19.83 18.32 -13.13
CA LYS A 188 -18.88 19.09 -13.96
C LYS A 188 -18.39 18.20 -15.10
N THR A 189 -18.39 18.71 -16.33
CA THR A 189 -17.98 17.94 -17.51
C THR A 189 -16.69 18.47 -18.11
N VAL A 190 -15.89 17.56 -18.66
CA VAL A 190 -14.69 17.84 -19.46
C VAL A 190 -14.78 17.00 -20.73
N LYS A 191 -14.73 17.65 -21.89
CA LYS A 191 -14.81 16.96 -23.19
C LYS A 191 -13.43 16.50 -23.63
N VAL A 192 -13.31 15.23 -23.99
CA VAL A 192 -12.04 14.64 -24.43
C VAL A 192 -12.02 14.51 -25.95
N ASP A 193 -11.74 15.62 -26.63
CA ASP A 193 -11.40 15.61 -28.06
C ASP A 193 -9.88 15.42 -28.27
N ASP A 194 -9.10 16.08 -27.43
CA ASP A 194 -7.63 15.98 -27.35
C ASP A 194 -7.24 15.68 -25.88
N PRO A 195 -6.54 14.57 -25.60
CA PRO A 195 -6.17 14.21 -24.24
C PRO A 195 -5.35 15.29 -23.52
N GLU A 196 -4.46 15.97 -24.23
CA GLU A 196 -3.56 16.97 -23.67
C GLU A 196 -4.32 18.22 -23.20
N ALA A 197 -5.24 18.72 -24.03
CA ALA A 197 -6.13 19.83 -23.67
C ALA A 197 -7.08 19.47 -22.53
N ALA A 198 -7.67 18.27 -22.57
CA ALA A 198 -8.56 17.79 -21.52
C ALA A 198 -7.86 17.66 -20.17
N LEU A 199 -6.59 17.19 -20.15
CA LEU A 199 -5.80 17.15 -18.92
C LEU A 199 -5.53 18.54 -18.36
N LYS A 200 -5.21 19.54 -19.18
CA LYS A 200 -5.00 20.91 -18.69
C LYS A 200 -6.26 21.50 -18.07
N GLU A 201 -7.42 21.26 -18.67
CA GLU A 201 -8.71 21.65 -18.07
C GLU A 201 -8.93 20.93 -16.73
N LEU A 202 -8.65 19.62 -16.68
CA LEU A 202 -8.82 18.82 -15.48
C LEU A 202 -7.87 19.25 -14.35
N GLU A 203 -6.58 19.50 -14.66
CA GLU A 203 -5.58 20.05 -13.74
C GLU A 203 -6.04 21.40 -13.17
N THR A 204 -6.64 22.26 -14.00
CA THR A 204 -7.19 23.55 -13.58
C THR A 204 -8.37 23.37 -12.61
N CYS A 205 -9.25 22.40 -12.87
CA CYS A 205 -10.39 22.10 -11.99
C CYS A 205 -9.94 21.52 -10.64
N LEU A 206 -8.93 20.64 -10.66
CA LEU A 206 -8.47 19.88 -9.50
C LEU A 206 -7.44 20.64 -8.64
N GLY A 207 -6.65 21.52 -9.27
CA GLY A 207 -5.62 22.33 -8.61
C GLY A 207 -4.33 21.57 -8.30
N PHE A 208 -4.04 20.47 -9.00
CA PHE A 208 -2.81 19.69 -8.87
C PHE A 208 -2.41 19.06 -10.22
N PRO A 209 -1.11 18.77 -10.46
CA PRO A 209 -0.65 18.19 -11.71
C PRO A 209 -1.08 16.73 -11.87
N LEU A 210 -1.42 16.35 -13.09
CA LEU A 210 -1.88 15.00 -13.47
C LEU A 210 -0.82 14.19 -14.22
N ARG A 211 0.43 14.67 -14.22
CA ARG A 211 1.60 14.00 -14.81
C ARG A 211 2.71 13.81 -13.81
N GLY A 212 3.63 12.92 -14.14
CA GLY A 212 4.76 12.55 -13.28
C GLY A 212 4.27 11.73 -12.09
N PHE A 213 3.32 10.83 -12.32
CA PHE A 213 2.88 9.89 -11.30
C PHE A 213 4.07 9.06 -10.82
N VAL A 214 4.24 9.03 -9.51
CA VAL A 214 5.17 8.11 -8.87
C VAL A 214 4.36 7.29 -7.87
N PRO A 215 4.40 5.95 -7.94
CA PRO A 215 3.67 5.09 -7.02
C PRO A 215 3.87 5.51 -5.57
N TYR A 216 2.79 5.42 -4.78
CA TYR A 216 2.79 5.76 -3.35
C TYR A 216 2.99 7.25 -3.02
N THR A 217 3.02 8.15 -4.02
CA THR A 217 3.21 9.58 -3.82
C THR A 217 2.02 10.44 -4.24
N ARG A 218 1.87 11.58 -3.58
CA ARG A 218 0.88 12.63 -3.82
C ARG A 218 1.58 13.99 -3.98
N SER A 219 0.81 15.01 -4.29
CA SER A 219 1.27 16.39 -4.32
C SER A 219 1.68 16.83 -2.91
N VAL A 220 2.73 17.64 -2.85
CA VAL A 220 3.24 18.17 -1.59
C VAL A 220 2.18 19.03 -0.92
N ARG A 221 1.86 18.75 0.34
CA ARG A 221 0.94 19.56 1.14
C ARG A 221 1.50 20.97 1.31
N GLN A 222 0.62 21.97 1.23
CA GLN A 222 0.99 23.38 1.42
C GLN A 222 1.68 23.62 2.78
N SER A 223 1.24 22.95 3.84
CA SER A 223 1.84 23.06 5.18
C SER A 223 3.26 22.50 5.27
N THR A 224 3.70 21.70 4.30
CA THR A 224 5.01 21.05 4.28
C THR A 224 5.77 21.34 2.98
N GLU A 225 5.55 22.53 2.43
CA GLU A 225 6.18 22.99 1.18
C GLU A 225 7.71 23.05 1.32
N ILE A 226 8.39 22.70 0.23
CA ILE A 226 9.86 22.65 0.15
C ILE A 226 10.32 23.75 -0.80
N PRO A 227 11.22 24.65 -0.36
CA PRO A 227 11.82 25.66 -1.23
C PRO A 227 12.62 24.99 -2.37
N LYS A 228 12.01 24.88 -3.56
CA LYS A 228 12.58 24.13 -4.69
C LYS A 228 13.93 24.69 -5.14
N ASP A 229 14.09 26.01 -5.15
CA ASP A 229 15.34 26.66 -5.59
C ASP A 229 16.51 26.33 -4.64
N HIS A 230 16.26 26.32 -3.33
CA HIS A 230 17.28 25.96 -2.34
C HIS A 230 17.64 24.47 -2.44
N LEU A 231 16.63 23.62 -2.59
CA LEU A 231 16.84 22.18 -2.77
C LEU A 231 17.62 21.89 -4.06
N GLN A 232 17.26 22.53 -5.16
CA GLN A 232 17.95 22.37 -6.44
C GLN A 232 19.43 22.76 -6.32
N LYS A 233 19.73 23.93 -5.76
CA LYS A 233 21.12 24.38 -5.53
C LYS A 233 21.90 23.41 -4.64
N TYR A 234 21.26 22.86 -3.61
CA TYR A 234 21.89 21.85 -2.75
C TYR A 234 22.20 20.56 -3.53
N LEU A 235 21.26 20.08 -4.35
CA LEU A 235 21.44 18.87 -5.18
C LEU A 235 22.55 19.04 -6.22
N GLU A 236 22.63 20.19 -6.88
CA GLU A 236 23.69 20.50 -7.84
C GLU A 236 25.08 20.42 -7.21
N ASN A 237 25.23 20.94 -5.98
CA ASN A 237 26.48 20.90 -5.24
C ASN A 237 26.85 19.48 -4.77
N VAL A 238 25.87 18.73 -4.25
CA VAL A 238 26.12 17.41 -3.64
C VAL A 238 26.34 16.33 -4.68
N LEU A 239 25.61 16.39 -5.80
CA LEU A 239 25.68 15.38 -6.86
C LEU A 239 26.69 15.74 -7.94
N CYS A 240 27.30 16.94 -7.87
CA CYS A 240 28.22 17.48 -8.87
C CYS A 240 27.63 17.41 -10.29
N ASP A 241 26.33 17.71 -10.42
CA ASP A 241 25.55 17.54 -11.64
C ASP A 241 24.62 18.76 -11.83
N HIS A 242 24.59 19.30 -13.04
CA HIS A 242 23.73 20.41 -13.42
C HIS A 242 22.59 19.87 -14.29
N ALA A 243 21.59 19.30 -13.64
CA ALA A 243 20.45 18.73 -14.34
C ALA A 243 19.70 19.80 -15.15
N THR A 244 19.62 19.60 -16.46
CA THR A 244 18.79 20.42 -17.35
C THR A 244 17.34 19.96 -17.30
N GLY A 245 16.55 20.49 -16.36
CA GLY A 245 15.11 20.22 -16.26
C GLY A 245 14.50 20.67 -14.93
N PRO A 246 13.17 20.84 -14.85
CA PRO A 246 12.51 21.25 -13.62
C PRO A 246 12.56 20.14 -12.57
N LEU A 247 12.81 20.52 -11.31
CA LEU A 247 12.75 19.61 -10.17
C LEU A 247 11.32 19.12 -9.95
N VAL A 248 11.09 17.80 -10.05
CA VAL A 248 9.80 17.20 -9.71
C VAL A 248 9.83 16.79 -8.25
N LEU A 249 8.90 17.31 -7.46
CA LEU A 249 8.78 17.02 -6.05
C LEU A 249 7.38 16.47 -5.75
N ARG A 250 7.34 15.30 -5.11
CA ARG A 250 6.12 14.66 -4.63
C ARG A 250 6.32 14.21 -3.19
N GLN A 251 5.24 14.05 -2.44
CA GLN A 251 5.26 13.62 -1.04
C GLN A 251 4.74 12.18 -0.95
N PHE A 252 5.38 11.32 -0.16
CA PHE A 252 4.84 9.98 0.05
C PHE A 252 3.54 10.05 0.88
N GLY A 253 2.49 9.39 0.38
CA GLY A 253 1.12 9.57 0.85
C GLY A 253 0.63 8.50 1.83
N HIS A 254 1.32 7.37 1.95
CA HIS A 254 0.92 6.24 2.80
C HIS A 254 1.87 6.07 4.00
N GLY A 255 1.31 5.99 5.21
CA GLY A 255 2.02 5.61 6.44
C GLY A 255 2.76 6.75 7.16
N GLN A 256 3.66 6.34 8.08
CA GLN A 256 4.36 7.13 9.12
C GLN A 256 5.28 8.26 8.63
N SER A 257 5.21 8.63 7.36
CA SER A 257 6.27 9.33 6.63
C SER A 257 5.79 10.66 6.03
N THR A 258 5.07 11.46 6.82
CA THR A 258 4.57 12.79 6.42
C THR A 258 5.68 13.77 6.00
N GLN A 259 6.95 13.44 6.28
CA GLN A 259 8.13 14.23 5.94
C GLN A 259 9.10 13.53 4.99
N THR A 260 8.59 12.57 4.21
CA THR A 260 9.37 11.88 3.18
C THR A 260 8.85 12.28 1.80
N TYR A 261 9.79 12.66 0.92
CA TYR A 261 9.50 13.27 -0.37
C TYR A 261 10.25 12.54 -1.47
N TYR A 262 9.56 12.28 -2.57
CA TYR A 262 10.19 11.87 -3.82
C TYR A 262 10.72 13.09 -4.56
N VAL A 263 11.95 13.01 -5.04
CA VAL A 263 12.63 14.08 -5.79
C VAL A 263 13.15 13.50 -7.10
N LYS A 264 12.70 14.04 -8.24
CA LYS A 264 13.35 13.80 -9.54
C LYS A 264 14.27 14.97 -9.86
N PHE A 265 15.56 14.68 -10.03
CA PHE A 265 16.59 15.63 -10.39
C PHE A 265 17.35 15.11 -11.63
N GLY A 266 17.02 15.67 -12.80
CA GLY A 266 17.45 15.10 -14.08
C GLY A 266 16.93 13.68 -14.25
N GLU A 267 17.85 12.75 -14.52
CA GLU A 267 17.56 11.31 -14.62
C GLU A 267 17.59 10.59 -13.25
N ARG A 268 17.97 11.27 -12.17
CA ARG A 268 18.05 10.65 -10.84
C ARG A 268 16.71 10.72 -10.11
N SER A 269 16.31 9.58 -9.56
CA SER A 269 15.17 9.46 -8.64
C SER A 269 15.68 9.28 -7.21
N LEU A 270 15.34 10.22 -6.34
CA LEU A 270 15.83 10.30 -4.97
C LEU A 270 14.66 10.34 -3.98
N VAL A 271 14.95 10.00 -2.74
CA VAL A 271 14.06 10.21 -1.60
C VAL A 271 14.74 11.17 -0.62
N LEU A 272 14.02 12.22 -0.26
CA LEU A 272 14.41 13.20 0.75
C LEU A 272 13.60 12.95 2.01
N LYS A 273 14.27 12.75 3.15
CA LYS A 273 13.62 12.61 4.46
C LYS A 273 14.04 13.75 5.39
N LYS A 274 13.05 14.53 5.86
CA LYS A 274 13.27 15.65 6.79
C LYS A 274 13.02 15.24 8.23
N GLU A 275 13.59 16.00 9.14
CA GLU A 275 13.30 15.90 10.58
C GLU A 275 11.94 16.56 10.94
N PRO A 276 11.19 16.01 11.91
CA PRO A 276 9.98 16.61 12.45
C PRO A 276 10.24 18.02 12.96
N SER A 277 9.38 18.97 12.57
CA SER A 277 9.51 20.37 13.00
C SER A 277 9.37 20.52 14.53
N ASP A 278 8.64 19.61 15.18
CA ASP A 278 8.23 19.71 16.58
C ASP A 278 8.91 18.70 17.54
N SER A 279 10.08 18.14 17.18
CA SER A 279 10.76 17.16 18.05
C SER A 279 11.19 17.78 19.40
N PRO A 280 10.61 17.38 20.56
CA PRO A 280 10.92 17.97 21.87
C PRO A 280 12.03 17.22 22.63
N HIS A 281 12.73 16.26 22.01
CA HIS A 281 13.68 15.40 22.72
C HIS A 281 15.14 15.91 22.69
N PRO A 282 15.86 15.87 23.84
CA PRO A 282 17.26 16.31 23.97
C PRO A 282 18.31 15.29 23.49
N SER A 283 17.89 14.16 22.92
CA SER A 283 18.77 13.23 22.21
C SER A 283 18.86 13.68 20.75
N GLY A 284 20.08 13.97 20.26
CA GLY A 284 20.36 14.65 18.98
C GLY A 284 19.68 14.08 17.71
N PRO A 285 19.82 14.80 16.57
CA PRO A 285 18.86 14.81 15.47
C PRO A 285 18.60 13.40 14.90
N ALA A 286 17.35 12.94 14.98
CA ALA A 286 16.95 11.56 14.66
C ALA A 286 17.36 11.14 13.23
N VAL A 287 17.37 12.11 12.32
CA VAL A 287 17.82 12.00 10.93
C VAL A 287 19.29 11.62 10.81
N ARG A 288 20.18 12.14 11.69
CA ARG A 288 21.61 11.80 11.69
C ARG A 288 21.84 10.34 12.11
N ARG A 289 21.13 9.90 13.16
CA ARG A 289 21.21 8.50 13.65
C ARG A 289 20.75 7.54 12.57
N GLU A 290 19.61 7.82 11.95
CA GLU A 290 19.08 6.98 10.87
C GLU A 290 20.00 6.96 9.66
N TYR A 291 20.54 8.10 9.23
CA TYR A 291 21.52 8.17 8.13
C TYR A 291 22.76 7.29 8.40
N ARG A 292 23.33 7.38 9.60
CA ARG A 292 24.51 6.56 9.99
C ARG A 292 24.19 5.07 9.98
N LEU A 293 23.04 4.70 10.53
CA LEU A 293 22.60 3.30 10.55
C LEU A 293 22.39 2.77 9.14
N LEU A 294 21.62 3.47 8.29
CA LEU A 294 21.37 3.05 6.92
C LEU A 294 22.67 2.90 6.12
N LYS A 295 23.61 3.82 6.30
CA LYS A 295 24.93 3.73 5.67
C LYS A 295 25.67 2.45 6.09
N ALA A 296 25.75 2.18 7.39
CA ALA A 296 26.43 1.00 7.92
C ALA A 296 25.77 -0.31 7.48
N LEU A 297 24.42 -0.35 7.45
CA LEU A 297 23.67 -1.51 7.00
C LEU A 297 23.84 -1.78 5.51
N SER A 298 23.84 -0.72 4.68
CA SER A 298 24.11 -0.82 3.24
C SER A 298 25.52 -1.37 2.98
N GLU A 299 26.54 -0.85 3.67
CA GLU A 299 27.92 -1.33 3.60
C GLU A 299 28.07 -2.78 4.10
N ALA A 300 27.23 -3.21 5.05
CA ALA A 300 27.17 -4.59 5.54
C ALA A 300 26.35 -5.55 4.63
N GLY A 301 25.81 -5.07 3.51
CA GLY A 301 25.08 -5.89 2.54
C GLY A 301 23.61 -6.17 2.90
N VAL A 302 23.05 -5.43 3.86
CA VAL A 302 21.60 -5.44 4.11
C VAL A 302 20.92 -4.62 3.00
N PRO A 303 19.84 -5.11 2.38
CA PRO A 303 19.12 -4.37 1.36
C PRO A 303 18.36 -3.20 2.00
N VAL A 304 19.02 -2.05 2.11
CA VAL A 304 18.45 -0.77 2.52
C VAL A 304 18.71 0.27 1.43
N PRO A 305 17.92 1.36 1.35
CA PRO A 305 18.20 2.41 0.39
C PRO A 305 19.59 3.02 0.62
N ALA A 306 20.39 3.14 -0.44
CA ALA A 306 21.71 3.76 -0.33
C ALA A 306 21.55 5.24 0.03
N VAL A 307 22.12 5.65 1.16
CA VAL A 307 22.12 7.05 1.58
C VAL A 307 23.23 7.81 0.87
N LEU A 308 22.90 8.98 0.32
CA LEU A 308 23.78 9.76 -0.54
C LEU A 308 24.40 10.93 0.21
N ALA A 309 23.59 11.69 0.95
CA ALA A 309 24.05 12.89 1.63
C ALA A 309 23.20 13.23 2.85
N LEU A 310 23.83 13.85 3.85
CA LEU A 310 23.20 14.39 5.04
C LEU A 310 23.40 15.91 5.04
N CYS A 311 22.31 16.67 5.20
CA CYS A 311 22.35 18.10 5.41
C CYS A 311 21.89 18.42 6.83
N GLU A 312 22.80 19.01 7.61
CA GLU A 312 22.50 19.44 8.99
C GLU A 312 22.23 20.94 9.06
N ASP A 313 22.52 21.67 7.98
CA ASP A 313 22.31 23.09 7.88
C ASP A 313 20.83 23.41 7.69
N ARG A 314 20.23 23.91 8.77
CA ARG A 314 18.82 24.35 8.81
C ARG A 314 18.53 25.51 7.87
N SER A 315 19.53 26.25 7.40
CA SER A 315 19.33 27.36 6.47
C SER A 315 18.82 26.90 5.09
N THR A 316 19.06 25.63 4.72
CA THR A 316 18.67 25.11 3.40
C THR A 316 17.16 24.87 3.33
N LEU A 317 16.61 24.01 4.20
CA LEU A 317 15.19 23.59 4.18
C LEU A 317 14.46 23.78 5.52
N GLY A 318 15.02 24.52 6.47
CA GLY A 318 14.43 24.77 7.80
C GLY A 318 14.73 23.70 8.85
N THR A 319 14.87 22.44 8.44
CA THR A 319 15.23 21.30 9.31
C THR A 319 16.31 20.43 8.68
N PRO A 320 17.10 19.68 9.48
CA PRO A 320 18.02 18.68 8.95
C PRO A 320 17.30 17.64 8.10
N PHE A 321 17.98 17.13 7.08
CA PHE A 321 17.45 16.11 6.18
C PHE A 321 18.56 15.25 5.60
N TYR A 322 18.22 14.07 5.10
CA TYR A 322 19.13 13.28 4.27
C TYR A 322 18.47 12.89 2.94
N LEU A 323 19.32 12.57 1.97
CA LEU A 323 18.98 12.03 0.67
C LEU A 323 19.38 10.57 0.58
N MET A 324 18.52 9.76 -0.04
CA MET A 324 18.79 8.37 -0.38
C MET A 324 18.27 8.05 -1.78
N GLU A 325 18.73 6.95 -2.34
CA GLU A 325 18.21 6.45 -3.62
C GLU A 325 16.74 6.05 -3.52
N HIS A 326 15.99 6.27 -4.59
CA HIS A 326 14.63 5.76 -4.72
C HIS A 326 14.66 4.32 -5.23
N CYS A 327 14.33 3.37 -4.36
CA CYS A 327 14.16 1.96 -4.73
C CYS A 327 12.80 1.76 -5.41
N ALA A 328 12.76 1.75 -6.73
CA ALA A 328 11.54 1.51 -7.50
C ALA A 328 11.11 0.03 -7.38
N GLY A 329 10.08 -0.23 -6.56
CA GLY A 329 9.56 -1.57 -6.34
C GLY A 329 8.12 -1.59 -5.84
N ARG A 330 7.68 -2.76 -5.37
CA ARG A 330 6.33 -3.02 -4.89
C ARG A 330 6.31 -3.17 -3.37
N VAL A 331 5.40 -2.47 -2.71
CA VAL A 331 5.08 -2.65 -1.30
C VAL A 331 3.76 -3.39 -1.15
N TYR A 332 3.71 -4.40 -0.29
CA TYR A 332 2.50 -5.17 -0.01
C TYR A 332 1.86 -4.69 1.30
N SER A 333 0.74 -3.98 1.20
CA SER A 333 -0.06 -3.56 2.36
C SER A 333 -0.97 -4.67 2.91
N ASP A 334 -1.40 -5.61 2.05
CA ASP A 334 -2.17 -6.78 2.44
C ASP A 334 -1.24 -8.00 2.53
N ILE A 335 -1.01 -8.46 3.76
CA ILE A 335 -0.11 -9.56 4.07
C ILE A 335 -0.66 -10.94 3.67
N SER A 336 -1.93 -11.03 3.25
CA SER A 336 -2.47 -12.23 2.62
C SER A 336 -2.05 -12.38 1.15
N LEU A 337 -1.45 -11.35 0.56
CA LEU A 337 -0.88 -11.32 -0.79
C LEU A 337 -1.87 -11.83 -1.86
N PRO A 338 -3.11 -11.29 -1.92
CA PRO A 338 -4.20 -11.88 -2.70
C PRO A 338 -3.92 -11.94 -4.20
N THR A 339 -3.08 -11.05 -4.72
CA THR A 339 -2.70 -10.96 -6.14
C THR A 339 -1.67 -12.01 -6.58
N LEU A 340 -1.10 -12.77 -5.64
CA LEU A 340 -0.09 -13.79 -5.92
C LEU A 340 -0.68 -15.20 -5.84
N GLN A 341 -0.10 -16.12 -6.60
CA GLN A 341 -0.38 -17.55 -6.48
C GLN A 341 0.20 -18.13 -5.19
N PRO A 342 -0.37 -19.22 -4.61
CA PRO A 342 0.07 -19.79 -3.33
C PRO A 342 1.59 -20.02 -3.22
N ARG A 343 2.22 -20.59 -4.27
CA ARG A 343 3.68 -20.81 -4.30
C ARG A 343 4.48 -19.50 -4.25
N GLN A 344 3.99 -18.45 -4.90
CA GLN A 344 4.63 -17.13 -4.90
C GLN A 344 4.52 -16.46 -3.52
N ARG A 345 3.40 -16.66 -2.81
CA ARG A 345 3.23 -16.14 -1.44
C ARG A 345 4.28 -16.73 -0.50
N ARG A 346 4.47 -18.06 -0.49
CA ARG A 346 5.51 -18.69 0.34
C ARG A 346 6.91 -18.16 0.02
N ALA A 347 7.23 -17.91 -1.27
CA ALA A 347 8.51 -17.34 -1.67
C ALA A 347 8.72 -15.90 -1.16
N VAL A 348 7.67 -15.07 -1.16
CA VAL A 348 7.72 -13.71 -0.59
C VAL A 348 7.99 -13.74 0.92
N TYR A 349 7.33 -14.64 1.66
CA TYR A 349 7.61 -14.83 3.09
C TYR A 349 9.02 -15.37 3.34
N ALA A 350 9.54 -16.26 2.48
CA ALA A 350 10.93 -16.70 2.57
C ALA A 350 11.92 -15.54 2.39
N ALA A 351 11.73 -14.70 1.38
CA ALA A 351 12.58 -13.52 1.15
C ALA A 351 12.51 -12.52 2.32
N MET A 352 11.33 -12.34 2.92
CA MET A 352 11.16 -11.53 4.14
C MET A 352 11.99 -12.09 5.31
N SER A 353 11.94 -13.41 5.53
CA SER A 353 12.72 -14.09 6.57
C SER A 353 14.24 -13.97 6.33
N GLU A 354 14.70 -14.21 5.10
CA GLU A 354 16.11 -14.09 4.73
C GLU A 354 16.67 -12.69 5.01
N VAL A 355 15.89 -11.65 4.72
CA VAL A 355 16.31 -10.26 4.95
C VAL A 355 16.36 -9.94 6.44
N LEU A 356 15.41 -10.43 7.23
CA LEU A 356 15.47 -10.30 8.68
C LEU A 356 16.73 -10.98 9.25
N CYS A 357 17.10 -12.15 8.72
CA CYS A 357 18.34 -12.84 9.08
C CYS A 357 19.57 -12.02 8.71
N LYS A 358 19.59 -11.37 7.53
CA LYS A 358 20.68 -10.47 7.12
C LYS A 358 20.86 -9.31 8.10
N ILE A 359 19.76 -8.69 8.54
CA ILE A 359 19.80 -7.61 9.54
C ILE A 359 20.41 -8.13 10.85
N HIS A 360 19.95 -9.28 11.33
CA HIS A 360 20.39 -9.87 12.60
C HIS A 360 21.80 -10.50 12.54
N SER A 361 22.37 -10.62 11.35
CA SER A 361 23.72 -11.16 11.11
C SER A 361 24.79 -10.08 10.92
N VAL A 362 24.42 -8.79 10.97
CA VAL A 362 25.37 -7.69 10.86
C VAL A 362 26.39 -7.75 12.00
N ASP A 363 27.67 -7.72 11.65
CA ASP A 363 28.78 -7.57 12.60
C ASP A 363 28.82 -6.12 13.11
N LEU A 364 28.43 -5.93 14.38
CA LEU A 364 28.33 -4.62 15.02
C LEU A 364 29.67 -3.89 15.10
N GLY A 365 30.77 -4.63 15.29
CA GLY A 365 32.12 -4.07 15.40
C GLY A 365 32.61 -3.60 14.04
N ALA A 366 32.48 -4.45 13.02
CA ALA A 366 32.84 -4.08 11.64
C ALA A 366 32.00 -2.91 11.11
N ALA A 367 30.70 -2.89 11.44
CA ALA A 367 29.77 -1.81 11.07
C ALA A 367 29.90 -0.54 11.94
N LYS A 368 30.74 -0.57 12.99
CA LYS A 368 30.92 0.52 13.97
C LYS A 368 29.59 1.00 14.59
N LEU A 369 28.72 0.07 14.91
CA LEU A 369 27.40 0.34 15.52
C LEU A 369 27.37 0.08 17.03
N GLU A 370 28.49 -0.33 17.64
CA GLU A 370 28.57 -0.66 19.07
C GLU A 370 28.25 0.54 19.99
N ASP A 371 28.42 1.76 19.50
CA ASP A 371 28.10 3.01 20.20
C ASP A 371 26.58 3.25 20.35
N LEU A 372 25.75 2.54 19.58
CA LEU A 372 24.28 2.55 19.73
C LEU A 372 23.79 1.76 20.94
N ARG A 373 24.69 1.10 21.68
CA ARG A 373 24.34 0.25 22.81
C ARG A 373 23.88 1.09 24.01
N GLU A 374 22.66 0.82 24.45
CA GLU A 374 22.19 1.28 25.75
C GLU A 374 22.70 0.35 26.87
N HIS A 375 23.03 0.89 28.04
CA HIS A 375 23.67 0.13 29.13
C HIS A 375 22.65 -0.75 29.87
N GLY A 376 22.66 -2.06 29.65
CA GLY A 376 21.84 -3.01 30.41
C GLY A 376 21.26 -4.15 29.56
N ASN A 377 20.30 -4.88 30.14
CA ASN A 377 19.55 -5.94 29.46
C ASN A 377 18.43 -5.31 28.60
N TYR A 378 18.46 -5.54 27.28
CA TYR A 378 17.55 -4.90 26.32
C TYR A 378 16.08 -5.17 26.65
N ILE A 379 15.71 -6.44 26.88
CA ILE A 379 14.32 -6.80 27.18
C ILE A 379 13.86 -6.14 28.48
N GLN A 380 14.69 -6.14 29.51
CA GLN A 380 14.37 -5.48 30.78
C GLN A 380 14.11 -3.98 30.59
N GLN A 381 15.01 -3.29 29.91
CA GLN A 381 14.88 -1.85 29.64
C GLN A 381 13.61 -1.54 28.84
N GLN A 382 13.29 -2.36 27.84
CA GLN A 382 12.07 -2.20 27.07
C GLN A 382 10.83 -2.41 27.95
N VAL A 383 10.78 -3.46 28.77
CA VAL A 383 9.65 -3.68 29.69
C VAL A 383 9.48 -2.48 30.63
N GLU A 384 10.54 -2.01 31.27
CA GLU A 384 10.48 -0.83 32.14
C GLU A 384 10.00 0.43 31.41
N THR A 385 10.50 0.66 30.18
CA THR A 385 10.14 1.82 29.36
C THR A 385 8.67 1.78 28.95
N TRP A 386 8.21 0.64 28.43
CA TRP A 386 6.82 0.48 27.98
C TRP A 386 5.84 0.46 29.16
N THR A 387 6.23 -0.06 30.32
CA THR A 387 5.43 0.09 31.55
C THR A 387 5.28 1.56 31.93
N LYS A 388 6.37 2.34 31.95
CA LYS A 388 6.30 3.78 32.26
C LYS A 388 5.42 4.53 31.25
N GLN A 389 5.55 4.24 29.97
CA GLN A 389 4.72 4.83 28.92
C GLN A 389 3.24 4.46 29.06
N TYR A 390 2.93 3.18 29.30
CA TYR A 390 1.57 2.71 29.57
C TYR A 390 0.94 3.48 30.75
N ARG A 391 1.66 3.60 31.88
CA ARG A 391 1.18 4.33 33.06
C ARG A 391 0.94 5.82 32.78
N ALA A 392 1.84 6.47 32.06
CA ALA A 392 1.67 7.87 31.68
C ALA A 392 0.47 8.07 30.75
N MET A 393 0.18 7.09 29.92
CA MET A 393 -0.90 7.12 28.93
C MET A 393 -2.16 6.35 29.34
N GLU A 394 -2.28 5.99 30.62
CA GLU A 394 -3.42 5.23 31.11
C GLU A 394 -4.72 6.04 30.96
N THR A 395 -5.75 5.41 30.39
CA THR A 395 -7.11 5.96 30.25
C THR A 395 -8.11 5.21 31.12
N HIS A 396 -7.90 3.91 31.28
CA HIS A 396 -8.64 3.01 32.16
C HIS A 396 -7.74 1.82 32.52
N VAL A 397 -8.13 1.06 33.55
CA VAL A 397 -7.37 -0.11 33.99
C VAL A 397 -7.68 -1.30 33.09
N ILE A 398 -6.66 -1.84 32.41
CA ILE A 398 -6.75 -3.07 31.63
C ILE A 398 -6.20 -4.24 32.49
N PRO A 399 -7.03 -5.17 33.00
CA PRO A 399 -6.58 -6.21 33.92
C PRO A 399 -5.46 -7.10 33.38
N ALA A 400 -5.44 -7.37 32.08
CA ALA A 400 -4.37 -8.14 31.44
C ALA A 400 -3.02 -7.39 31.46
N MET A 401 -3.02 -6.08 31.23
CA MET A 401 -1.81 -5.26 31.32
C MET A 401 -1.24 -5.26 32.74
N GLU A 402 -2.10 -5.15 33.76
CA GLU A 402 -1.67 -5.24 35.17
C GLU A 402 -0.94 -6.55 35.46
N ARG A 403 -1.50 -7.67 34.98
CA ARG A 403 -0.87 -8.99 35.13
C ARG A 403 0.45 -9.09 34.37
N LEU A 404 0.52 -8.56 33.15
CA LEU A 404 1.74 -8.55 32.34
C LEU A 404 2.85 -7.71 32.97
N ILE A 405 2.53 -6.53 33.51
CA ILE A 405 3.47 -5.64 34.20
C ILE A 405 4.12 -6.36 35.40
N MET A 406 3.37 -7.23 36.09
CA MET A 406 3.91 -8.06 37.17
C MET A 406 4.66 -9.29 36.67
N TRP A 407 4.19 -9.92 35.58
CA TRP A 407 4.70 -11.21 35.10
C TRP A 407 6.01 -11.08 34.31
N LEU A 408 6.12 -10.10 33.40
CA LEU A 408 7.27 -9.95 32.51
C LEU A 408 8.61 -9.85 33.26
N PRO A 409 8.74 -9.05 34.34
CA PRO A 409 10.00 -8.95 35.09
C PRO A 409 10.48 -10.25 35.74
N LEU A 410 9.57 -11.22 35.94
CA LEU A 410 9.87 -12.49 36.59
C LEU A 410 10.25 -13.61 35.60
N HIS A 411 10.13 -13.36 34.29
CA HIS A 411 10.25 -14.38 33.24
C HIS A 411 11.24 -13.99 32.12
N PHE A 412 12.16 -13.06 32.40
CA PHE A 412 13.14 -12.66 31.39
C PHE A 412 13.96 -13.85 30.86
N PRO A 413 14.30 -13.86 29.55
CA PRO A 413 15.21 -14.84 28.98
C PRO A 413 16.56 -14.84 29.70
N GLU A 414 17.13 -16.02 29.98
CA GLU A 414 18.42 -16.17 30.66
C GLU A 414 19.60 -15.63 29.83
N SER A 415 19.51 -15.74 28.51
CA SER A 415 20.53 -15.27 27.57
C SER A 415 19.91 -14.42 26.48
N GLN A 416 20.61 -13.35 26.09
CA GLN A 416 20.22 -12.49 24.97
C GLN A 416 21.40 -12.31 24.02
N LYS A 417 21.12 -12.33 22.72
CA LYS A 417 22.09 -11.94 21.70
C LYS A 417 21.91 -10.45 21.42
N MET A 418 23.00 -9.71 21.25
CA MET A 418 22.92 -8.32 20.82
C MET A 418 23.10 -8.26 19.31
N THR A 419 22.06 -7.86 18.59
CA THR A 419 22.09 -7.61 17.14
C THR A 419 21.45 -6.25 16.86
N VAL A 420 21.57 -5.77 15.63
CA VAL A 420 20.64 -4.74 15.16
C VAL A 420 19.24 -5.34 15.21
N VAL A 421 18.29 -4.61 15.79
CA VAL A 421 16.86 -4.93 15.71
C VAL A 421 16.18 -3.79 14.98
N HIS A 422 15.32 -4.11 14.01
CA HIS A 422 14.59 -3.10 13.24
C HIS A 422 13.51 -2.44 14.12
N GLY A 423 12.87 -3.23 14.98
CA GLY A 423 11.88 -2.76 15.96
C GLY A 423 10.46 -2.63 15.40
N ASP A 424 10.34 -2.51 14.07
CA ASP A 424 9.07 -2.45 13.35
C ASP A 424 9.07 -3.27 12.04
N PHE A 425 9.68 -4.46 12.05
CA PHE A 425 9.90 -5.23 10.81
C PHE A 425 8.60 -5.89 10.33
N ARG A 426 8.06 -5.40 9.21
CA ARG A 426 6.75 -5.80 8.68
C ARG A 426 6.75 -5.79 7.15
N MET A 427 5.82 -6.53 6.55
CA MET A 427 5.69 -6.67 5.09
C MET A 427 5.49 -5.32 4.37
N ASP A 428 4.77 -4.38 4.99
CA ASP A 428 4.50 -3.04 4.45
C ASP A 428 5.69 -2.08 4.58
N ASN A 429 6.75 -2.48 5.28
CA ASN A 429 8.04 -1.79 5.36
C ASN A 429 9.07 -2.38 4.36
N LEU A 430 8.68 -3.32 3.50
CA LEU A 430 9.57 -3.94 2.52
C LEU A 430 9.21 -3.51 1.09
N VAL A 431 10.23 -3.08 0.35
CA VAL A 431 10.14 -2.84 -1.09
C VAL A 431 10.62 -4.09 -1.80
N PHE A 432 9.70 -4.79 -2.46
CA PHE A 432 10.00 -5.96 -3.27
C PHE A 432 10.30 -5.60 -4.72
N HIS A 433 11.10 -6.43 -5.38
CA HIS A 433 11.26 -6.39 -6.82
C HIS A 433 9.88 -6.60 -7.50
N PRO A 434 9.52 -5.86 -8.56
CA PRO A 434 8.19 -5.94 -9.18
C PRO A 434 7.76 -7.35 -9.61
N ASP A 435 8.73 -8.14 -10.11
CA ASP A 435 8.50 -9.44 -10.73
C ASP A 435 9.15 -10.64 -10.00
N ARG A 436 9.91 -10.40 -8.92
CA ARG A 436 10.69 -11.44 -8.24
C ARG A 436 10.43 -11.37 -6.73
N PRO A 437 10.43 -12.52 -6.02
CA PRO A 437 10.31 -12.54 -4.57
C PRO A 437 11.64 -12.15 -3.93
N GLU A 438 12.07 -10.91 -4.13
CA GLU A 438 13.33 -10.36 -3.66
C GLU A 438 13.07 -9.00 -3.01
N VAL A 439 13.62 -8.76 -1.83
CA VAL A 439 13.51 -7.47 -1.15
C VAL A 439 14.65 -6.57 -1.62
N LEU A 440 14.29 -5.46 -2.26
CA LEU A 440 15.20 -4.42 -2.72
C LEU A 440 15.59 -3.47 -1.59
N ALA A 441 14.66 -3.17 -0.67
CA ALA A 441 14.91 -2.26 0.43
C ALA A 441 14.01 -2.54 1.65
N VAL A 442 14.61 -2.44 2.85
CA VAL A 442 13.92 -2.36 4.14
C VAL A 442 13.79 -0.89 4.54
N LEU A 443 12.57 -0.46 4.83
CA LEU A 443 12.20 0.89 5.24
C LEU A 443 11.78 0.90 6.73
N GLY A 444 11.63 2.07 7.34
CA GLY A 444 11.00 2.18 8.67
C GLY A 444 11.94 2.08 9.88
N TRP A 445 13.21 2.48 9.73
CA TRP A 445 14.27 2.34 10.74
C TRP A 445 14.18 3.26 11.96
N LYS A 446 13.08 4.00 12.14
CA LYS A 446 12.94 4.98 13.23
C LYS A 446 12.97 4.36 14.64
N LEU A 447 12.53 3.11 14.77
CA LEU A 447 12.46 2.37 16.05
C LEU A 447 13.67 1.43 16.24
N SER A 448 14.66 1.51 15.35
CA SER A 448 15.80 0.60 15.36
C SER A 448 16.72 0.84 16.56
N THR A 449 17.25 -0.25 17.10
CA THR A 449 18.16 -0.23 18.24
C THR A 449 19.03 -1.48 18.24
N LEU A 450 19.87 -1.65 19.26
CA LEU A 450 20.54 -2.91 19.52
C LEU A 450 19.76 -3.71 20.56
N GLY A 451 19.46 -4.97 20.26
CA GLY A 451 18.63 -5.80 21.13
C GLY A 451 18.61 -7.26 20.73
N ASP A 452 17.71 -8.02 21.37
CA ASP A 452 17.54 -9.44 21.08
C ASP A 452 16.78 -9.65 19.75
N PRO A 453 17.37 -10.35 18.77
CA PRO A 453 16.75 -10.58 17.46
C PRO A 453 15.42 -11.34 17.53
N ILE A 454 15.23 -12.18 18.54
CA ILE A 454 13.98 -12.93 18.72
C ILE A 454 12.81 -12.00 19.03
N SER A 455 13.07 -10.84 19.66
CA SER A 455 12.04 -9.83 19.88
C SER A 455 11.50 -9.25 18.57
N ASP A 456 12.35 -9.07 17.57
CA ASP A 456 11.97 -8.54 16.26
C ASP A 456 11.22 -9.61 15.43
N LEU A 457 11.64 -10.88 15.55
CA LEU A 457 10.92 -12.01 14.96
C LEU A 457 9.50 -12.15 15.57
N ALA A 458 9.37 -12.06 16.89
CA ALA A 458 8.07 -12.13 17.56
C ALA A 458 7.16 -10.95 17.17
N ASN A 459 7.73 -9.74 17.05
CA ASN A 459 7.00 -8.59 16.54
C ASN A 459 6.46 -8.83 15.13
N ASN A 460 7.28 -9.39 14.24
CA ASN A 460 6.87 -9.74 12.88
C ASN A 460 5.75 -10.80 12.88
N CYS A 461 5.81 -11.79 13.78
CA CYS A 461 4.79 -12.83 13.92
C CYS A 461 3.46 -12.36 14.54
N MET A 462 3.37 -11.15 15.11
CA MET A 462 2.12 -10.66 15.70
C MET A 462 0.96 -10.66 14.70
N ALA A 463 1.26 -10.37 13.42
CA ALA A 463 0.25 -10.26 12.38
C ALA A 463 -0.59 -11.55 12.21
N TYR A 464 -0.03 -12.72 12.53
CA TYR A 464 -0.76 -14.00 12.46
C TYR A 464 -1.94 -14.10 13.44
N PHE A 465 -1.88 -13.38 14.56
CA PHE A 465 -2.88 -13.46 15.63
C PHE A 465 -3.84 -12.27 15.66
N LEU A 466 -3.60 -11.25 14.82
CA LEU A 466 -4.45 -10.07 14.71
C LEU A 466 -5.54 -10.23 13.63
N PRO A 467 -6.70 -9.58 13.78
CA PRO A 467 -7.76 -9.57 12.77
C PRO A 467 -7.30 -8.97 11.43
N PRO A 468 -7.85 -9.41 10.27
CA PRO A 468 -7.48 -8.87 8.96
C PRO A 468 -7.66 -7.36 8.79
N HIS A 469 -8.67 -6.79 9.43
CA HIS A 469 -9.00 -5.37 9.34
C HIS A 469 -8.59 -4.58 10.59
N PHE A 470 -7.70 -5.12 11.41
CA PHE A 470 -7.20 -4.42 12.60
C PHE A 470 -6.50 -3.12 12.19
N SER A 471 -6.77 -2.04 12.93
CA SER A 471 -6.46 -0.66 12.58
C SER A 471 -4.95 -0.39 12.54
N ALA A 472 -4.22 -0.87 13.54
CA ALA A 472 -2.77 -0.64 13.68
C ALA A 472 -1.90 -1.58 12.85
N LEU A 473 -2.34 -2.82 12.65
CA LEU A 473 -1.59 -3.83 11.92
C LEU A 473 -2.55 -4.82 11.25
N ARG A 474 -2.54 -4.88 9.92
CA ARG A 474 -3.31 -5.88 9.17
C ARG A 474 -2.86 -7.29 9.58
N GLY A 475 -3.82 -8.14 9.93
CA GLY A 475 -3.53 -9.48 10.41
C GLY A 475 -4.05 -10.64 9.54
N LEU A 476 -3.82 -11.86 10.00
CA LEU A 476 -4.20 -13.11 9.33
C LEU A 476 -5.07 -14.03 10.19
N ARG A 477 -5.51 -13.56 11.37
CA ARG A 477 -6.29 -14.41 12.29
C ARG A 477 -7.54 -14.96 11.59
N LYS A 478 -7.76 -16.26 11.75
CA LYS A 478 -8.88 -17.03 11.15
C LYS A 478 -8.85 -17.12 9.61
N ARG A 479 -7.75 -16.77 8.93
CA ARG A 479 -7.55 -17.08 7.51
C ARG A 479 -7.09 -18.54 7.35
N ASP A 480 -7.51 -19.19 6.27
CA ASP A 480 -6.98 -20.50 5.88
C ASP A 480 -5.60 -20.32 5.24
N LEU A 481 -4.56 -20.35 6.06
CA LEU A 481 -3.17 -20.14 5.63
C LEU A 481 -2.71 -21.23 4.64
N GLY A 482 -3.15 -22.47 4.84
CA GLY A 482 -2.82 -23.60 3.97
C GLY A 482 -3.37 -23.43 2.57
N HIS A 483 -4.66 -23.09 2.44
CA HIS A 483 -5.27 -22.78 1.14
C HIS A 483 -4.63 -21.53 0.50
N LEU A 484 -4.25 -20.54 1.31
CA LEU A 484 -3.56 -19.36 0.81
C LEU A 484 -2.11 -19.65 0.38
N GLY A 485 -1.44 -20.69 0.87
CA GLY A 485 -0.01 -20.88 0.67
C GLY A 485 0.85 -19.87 1.43
N VAL A 486 0.31 -19.31 2.52
CA VAL A 486 1.04 -18.45 3.47
C VAL A 486 1.55 -19.36 4.60
N PRO A 487 2.83 -19.28 5.01
CA PRO A 487 3.33 -20.10 6.10
C PRO A 487 2.64 -19.75 7.43
N THR A 488 2.50 -20.71 8.35
CA THR A 488 2.04 -20.41 9.71
C THR A 488 3.08 -19.60 10.48
N ALA A 489 2.70 -19.05 11.64
CA ALA A 489 3.65 -18.34 12.50
C ALA A 489 4.83 -19.23 12.91
N GLU A 490 4.55 -20.50 13.19
CA GLU A 490 5.54 -21.52 13.55
C GLU A 490 6.42 -21.91 12.36
N GLU A 491 5.84 -22.09 11.16
CA GLU A 491 6.63 -22.36 9.96
C GLU A 491 7.56 -21.18 9.63
N TYR A 492 7.06 -19.95 9.74
CA TYR A 492 7.83 -18.76 9.45
C TYR A 492 8.94 -18.51 10.49
N SER A 493 8.64 -18.68 11.79
CA SER A 493 9.67 -18.56 12.83
C SER A 493 10.73 -19.65 12.70
N GLN A 494 10.35 -20.86 12.33
CA GLN A 494 11.29 -21.95 12.04
C GLN A 494 12.16 -21.64 10.82
N MET A 495 11.59 -21.11 9.73
CA MET A 495 12.37 -20.68 8.57
C MET A 495 13.46 -19.67 8.94
N TYR A 496 13.13 -18.69 9.80
CA TYR A 496 14.12 -17.75 10.32
C TYR A 496 15.22 -18.45 11.13
N CYS A 497 14.84 -19.38 12.03
CA CYS A 497 15.79 -20.11 12.87
C CYS A 497 16.75 -20.95 12.02
N ASP A 498 16.22 -21.64 11.00
CA ASP A 498 17.00 -22.46 10.06
C ASP A 498 18.01 -21.61 9.28
N HIS A 499 17.59 -20.44 8.77
CA HIS A 499 18.48 -19.50 8.08
C HIS A 499 19.60 -18.95 8.97
N MET A 500 19.29 -18.69 10.25
CA MET A 500 20.26 -18.22 11.25
C MET A 500 21.14 -19.34 11.81
N GLY A 501 20.82 -20.61 11.55
CA GLY A 501 21.50 -21.77 12.13
C GLY A 501 21.34 -21.87 13.65
N VAL A 502 20.19 -21.43 14.19
CA VAL A 502 19.90 -21.44 15.63
C VAL A 502 18.69 -22.31 15.94
N GLU A 503 18.61 -22.85 17.15
CA GLU A 503 17.41 -23.56 17.61
C GLU A 503 16.26 -22.59 17.87
N HIS A 504 15.04 -23.07 17.65
CA HIS A 504 13.84 -22.31 18.00
C HIS A 504 13.79 -22.05 19.52
N PRO A 505 13.55 -20.80 19.97
CA PRO A 505 13.62 -20.45 21.38
C PRO A 505 12.58 -21.22 22.20
N LYS A 506 13.02 -21.86 23.29
CA LYS A 506 12.14 -22.60 24.21
C LYS A 506 11.09 -21.70 24.86
N ASN A 507 11.46 -20.45 25.15
CA ASN A 507 10.62 -19.41 25.74
C ASN A 507 9.94 -18.53 24.67
N TRP A 508 9.63 -19.07 23.49
CA TRP A 508 8.97 -18.34 22.40
C TRP A 508 7.70 -17.57 22.84
N ASN A 509 6.89 -18.18 23.72
CA ASN A 509 5.67 -17.55 24.20
C ASN A 509 5.95 -16.29 25.06
N PHE A 510 7.09 -16.22 25.76
CA PHE A 510 7.52 -14.99 26.43
C PHE A 510 7.70 -13.86 25.41
N TYR A 511 8.39 -14.11 24.30
CA TYR A 511 8.64 -13.09 23.27
C TYR A 511 7.35 -12.63 22.60
N MET A 512 6.40 -13.55 22.34
CA MET A 512 5.08 -13.19 21.82
C MET A 512 4.28 -12.35 22.84
N ALA A 513 4.28 -12.73 24.12
CA ALA A 513 3.63 -11.95 25.18
C ALA A 513 4.23 -10.54 25.29
N PHE A 514 5.56 -10.44 25.23
CA PHE A 514 6.28 -9.17 25.24
C PHE A 514 5.98 -8.29 24.01
N ALA A 515 5.91 -8.87 22.82
CA ALA A 515 5.55 -8.17 21.59
C ALA A 515 4.14 -7.56 21.68
N PHE A 516 3.15 -8.36 22.10
CA PHE A 516 1.77 -7.87 22.27
C PHE A 516 1.63 -6.89 23.44
N PHE A 517 2.38 -7.04 24.53
CA PHE A 517 2.43 -6.06 25.61
C PHE A 517 2.85 -4.66 25.10
N ARG A 518 3.88 -4.60 24.25
CA ARG A 518 4.32 -3.35 23.61
C ARG A 518 3.25 -2.77 22.71
N LEU A 519 2.59 -3.61 21.90
CA LEU A 519 1.51 -3.17 21.02
C LEU A 519 0.31 -2.62 21.81
N ALA A 520 -0.11 -3.29 22.90
CA ALA A 520 -1.19 -2.82 23.77
C ALA A 520 -0.88 -1.46 24.40
N ALA A 521 0.35 -1.28 24.92
CA ALA A 521 0.80 -0.01 25.47
C ALA A 521 0.78 1.12 24.42
N MET A 522 1.20 0.82 23.18
CA MET A 522 1.17 1.77 22.07
C MET A 522 -0.27 2.16 21.68
N LEU A 523 -1.18 1.19 21.58
CA LEU A 523 -2.59 1.41 21.25
C LEU A 523 -3.29 2.28 22.31
N GLN A 524 -3.03 2.04 23.60
CA GLN A 524 -3.59 2.90 24.64
C GLN A 524 -3.08 4.34 24.53
N GLY A 525 -1.80 4.52 24.18
CA GLY A 525 -1.22 5.85 23.93
C GLY A 525 -1.81 6.56 22.71
N LEU A 526 -2.19 5.82 21.66
CA LEU A 526 -2.91 6.38 20.52
C LEU A 526 -4.34 6.78 20.90
N TYR A 527 -5.04 5.95 21.67
CA TYR A 527 -6.40 6.21 22.12
C TYR A 527 -6.47 7.46 23.01
N LYS A 528 -5.53 7.61 23.96
CA LYS A 528 -5.47 8.80 24.82
C LYS A 528 -5.29 10.10 24.03
N ARG A 529 -4.46 10.07 22.98
CA ARG A 529 -4.23 11.24 22.12
C ARG A 529 -5.46 11.57 21.27
N SER A 530 -6.14 10.55 20.77
CA SER A 530 -7.43 10.71 20.09
C SER A 530 -8.47 11.38 21.00
N LEU A 531 -8.56 10.98 22.28
CA LEU A 531 -9.43 11.63 23.27
C LEU A 531 -9.07 13.11 23.54
N ALA A 532 -7.78 13.46 23.47
CA ALA A 532 -7.31 14.82 23.66
C ALA A 532 -7.57 15.74 22.44
N GLY A 533 -8.11 15.20 21.34
CA GLY A 533 -8.32 15.95 20.10
C GLY A 533 -7.02 16.32 19.40
N GLU A 534 -5.91 15.65 19.74
CA GLU A 534 -4.64 15.80 19.03
C GLU A 534 -4.78 15.24 17.62
N GLU A 535 -4.14 15.90 16.63
CA GLU A 535 -4.13 15.36 15.27
C GLU A 535 -3.55 13.95 15.28
N PRO A 536 -4.14 13.00 14.53
CA PRO A 536 -3.63 11.64 14.47
C PRO A 536 -2.17 11.67 14.02
N ASP A 537 -1.33 10.99 14.79
CA ASP A 537 0.10 10.86 14.55
C ASP A 537 0.35 10.29 13.14
N ALA A 538 1.59 10.31 12.65
CA ALA A 538 1.92 9.92 11.26
C ALA A 538 1.40 8.52 10.81
N THR A 539 1.02 7.64 11.75
CA THR A 539 0.34 6.36 11.49
C THR A 539 -1.09 6.50 10.95
N GLY A 540 -1.78 7.62 11.16
CA GLY A 540 -3.19 7.81 10.79
C GLY A 540 -4.14 6.78 11.44
N CYS A 541 -3.67 6.08 12.47
CA CYS A 541 -4.37 4.97 13.09
C CYS A 541 -5.23 5.50 14.23
N GLU A 542 -6.54 5.40 14.07
CA GLU A 542 -7.48 5.48 15.18
C GLU A 542 -7.45 4.14 15.92
N SER A 543 -7.32 4.20 17.24
CA SER A 543 -7.39 3.02 18.11
C SER A 543 -8.55 3.20 19.07
N SER A 544 -9.30 2.14 19.31
CA SER A 544 -10.34 2.12 20.34
C SER A 544 -9.78 1.53 21.66
N PRO A 545 -10.44 1.74 22.82
CA PRO A 545 -10.03 1.08 24.05
C PRO A 545 -10.10 -0.45 23.92
N GLU A 546 -11.09 -0.96 23.17
CA GLU A 546 -11.25 -2.40 22.91
C GLU A 546 -10.07 -3.00 22.13
N ASP A 547 -9.42 -2.23 21.25
CA ASP A 547 -8.22 -2.69 20.55
C ASP A 547 -7.06 -2.95 21.53
N ALA A 548 -6.86 -2.06 22.51
CA ALA A 548 -5.81 -2.19 23.52
C ALA A 548 -6.10 -3.36 24.47
N GLU A 549 -7.36 -3.51 24.93
CA GLU A 549 -7.79 -4.63 25.76
C GLU A 549 -7.60 -5.98 25.05
N PHE A 550 -8.08 -6.08 23.80
CA PHE A 550 -7.95 -7.28 22.99
C PHE A 550 -6.49 -7.72 22.82
N VAL A 551 -5.58 -6.78 22.53
CA VAL A 551 -4.16 -7.08 22.39
C VAL A 551 -3.52 -7.45 23.73
N ALA A 552 -3.92 -6.81 24.83
CA ALA A 552 -3.43 -7.15 26.16
C ALA A 552 -3.88 -8.56 26.59
N ASP A 553 -5.12 -8.96 26.29
CA ASP A 553 -5.61 -10.31 26.55
C ASP A 553 -4.85 -11.35 25.72
N LEU A 554 -4.57 -11.07 24.45
CA LEU A 554 -3.71 -11.92 23.62
C LEU A 554 -2.30 -12.07 24.23
N ALA A 555 -1.69 -10.97 24.68
CA ALA A 555 -0.40 -11.03 25.37
C ALA A 555 -0.45 -11.93 26.61
N TRP A 556 -1.52 -11.82 27.39
CA TRP A 556 -1.72 -12.62 28.60
C TRP A 556 -1.96 -14.11 28.29
N GLU A 557 -2.65 -14.45 27.21
CA GLU A 557 -2.79 -15.84 26.76
C GLU A 557 -1.43 -16.50 26.47
N PHE A 558 -0.49 -15.77 25.85
CA PHE A 558 0.87 -16.25 25.63
C PHE A 558 1.66 -16.39 26.94
N ALA A 559 1.52 -15.43 27.87
CA ALA A 559 2.14 -15.52 29.19
C ALA A 559 1.65 -16.76 29.97
N ILE A 560 0.35 -17.08 29.90
CA ILE A 560 -0.21 -18.30 30.50
C ILE A 560 0.42 -19.57 29.89
N LYS A 561 0.51 -19.65 28.55
CA LYS A 561 1.13 -20.79 27.85
C LYS A 561 2.59 -20.98 28.29
N GLU A 562 3.32 -19.89 28.46
CA GLU A 562 4.69 -19.93 28.97
C GLU A 562 4.74 -20.43 30.43
N GLY A 563 3.82 -19.99 31.29
CA GLY A 563 3.70 -20.48 32.66
C GLY A 563 3.47 -22.00 32.74
N PHE A 564 2.60 -22.55 31.88
CA PHE A 564 2.40 -24.00 31.78
C PHE A 564 3.68 -24.73 31.33
N ARG A 565 4.39 -24.22 30.33
CA ARG A 565 5.68 -24.78 29.89
C ARG A 565 6.69 -24.85 31.03
N VAL A 566 6.83 -23.77 31.81
CA VAL A 566 7.74 -23.72 32.96
C VAL A 566 7.32 -24.74 34.02
N PHE A 567 6.02 -24.81 34.34
CA PHE A 567 5.49 -25.78 35.29
C PHE A 567 5.75 -27.23 34.87
N ASP A 568 5.47 -27.58 33.61
CA ASP A 568 5.69 -28.93 33.05
C ASP A 568 7.17 -29.32 33.00
N SER A 569 8.07 -28.34 32.98
CA SER A 569 9.52 -28.56 32.99
C SER A 569 10.11 -28.75 34.40
N LEU A 570 9.34 -28.48 35.47
CA LEU A 570 9.80 -28.71 36.83
C LEU A 570 9.88 -30.21 37.12
N PRO A 571 10.97 -30.70 37.72
CA PRO A 571 11.06 -32.11 38.10
C PRO A 571 9.93 -32.46 39.08
N THR A 572 9.22 -33.54 38.81
CA THR A 572 8.20 -34.07 39.72
C THR A 572 8.88 -34.45 41.02
N THR A 573 8.80 -33.58 42.03
CA THR A 573 9.22 -33.93 43.38
C THR A 573 8.37 -35.12 43.83
N LYS A 574 9.00 -36.29 44.00
CA LYS A 574 8.39 -37.41 44.74
C LYS A 574 7.82 -36.84 46.04
N PRO A 575 6.58 -37.15 46.42
CA PRO A 575 6.07 -36.72 47.71
C PRO A 575 7.02 -37.28 48.78
N LEU A 576 7.56 -36.40 49.63
CA LEU A 576 8.24 -36.81 50.85
C LEU A 576 7.33 -37.80 51.57
N ALA A 577 7.73 -39.07 51.59
CA ALA A 577 7.07 -40.09 52.38
C ALA A 577 7.08 -39.59 53.84
N ARG A 578 5.91 -39.15 54.32
CA ARG A 578 5.69 -38.93 55.75
C ARG A 578 5.91 -40.27 56.44
N CYS A 579 7.08 -40.46 57.03
CA CYS A 579 7.29 -41.48 58.04
C CYS A 579 6.37 -41.15 59.21
N TYR A 580 5.24 -41.84 59.30
CA TYR A 580 4.50 -41.96 60.55
C TYR A 580 5.36 -42.81 61.50
N SER A 581 6.09 -42.15 62.41
CA SER A 581 6.65 -42.82 63.57
C SER A 581 5.55 -42.99 64.61
N THR A 582 4.99 -44.19 64.71
CA THR A 582 4.23 -44.63 65.87
C THR A 582 5.19 -44.82 67.04
N TRP A 583 5.11 -43.93 68.03
CA TRP A 583 5.52 -44.24 69.39
C TRP A 583 4.36 -43.93 70.33
N ALA A 584 3.69 -44.99 70.75
CA ALA A 584 2.80 -45.00 71.89
C ALA A 584 3.63 -45.38 73.13
N ARG A 585 3.53 -44.55 74.18
CA ARG A 585 3.30 -44.96 75.56
C ARG A 585 2.74 -43.79 76.36
#